data_AF-A0A1H1MPZ2-F1
#
_entry.id   AF-A0A1H1MPZ2-F1
#
_cell.length_a   1.000
_cell.length_b   1.000
_cell.length_c   1.000
_cell.angle_alpha   90.00
_cell.angle_beta   90.00
_cell.angle_gamma   90.00
#
_symmetry.space_group_name_H-M   'P 1'
#
loop_
_entity.id
_entity.type
_entity.pdbx_description
1 polymer ?
#
loop_
_entity_poly.entity_id
_entity_poly.type
_entity_poly.pdbx_seq_one_letter_code
_entity_poly.pdbx_strand_id
1 'polypeptide(L)'
;MPNKYFKPHERFDRNPHKYDIGIFTGLKKGYEDNLFIKKLFTLSEQEYTDYYQYHLSYFLGKEPQGEQEFFTFVWQIVLIRIRYIETKDPFNSSHATDMELLAKLTNFQKYLRIGKKQPADEISRIYKRSNLVCFFSDASSLLFHPPCAFWCLSVEMGWCVK
;
A
#
# COMPACT_ATOMS: atom_id res chain seq x y z
N MET A 1 6.06 3.77 -17.85
CA MET A 1 7.26 4.54 -17.44
C MET A 1 8.37 3.56 -17.06
N PRO A 2 9.66 3.91 -17.19
CA PRO A 2 10.74 3.07 -16.68
C PRO A 2 10.68 2.99 -15.14
N ASN A 3 11.01 1.82 -14.58
CA ASN A 3 11.02 1.62 -13.13
C ASN A 3 12.05 2.53 -12.44
N LYS A 4 11.54 3.50 -11.69
CA LYS A 4 12.34 4.40 -10.86
C LYS A 4 12.47 3.89 -9.42
N TYR A 5 11.36 3.39 -8.85
CA TYR A 5 11.18 3.16 -7.42
C TYR A 5 11.85 1.90 -6.88
N PHE A 6 11.77 0.78 -7.58
CA PHE A 6 12.17 -0.51 -7.02
C PHE A 6 13.37 -1.10 -7.74
N LYS A 7 14.20 -1.86 -7.02
CA LYS A 7 15.37 -2.51 -7.59
C LYS A 7 14.92 -3.76 -8.37
N PRO A 8 15.11 -3.80 -9.71
CA PRO A 8 14.71 -4.95 -10.50
C PRO A 8 15.70 -6.10 -10.34
N HIS A 9 15.20 -7.32 -10.54
CA HIS A 9 15.99 -8.51 -10.80
C HIS A 9 16.79 -8.31 -12.09
N GLU A 10 18.10 -8.48 -12.04
CA GLU A 10 18.98 -8.33 -13.19
C GLU A 10 18.77 -9.46 -14.21
N ARG A 11 18.64 -9.10 -15.49
CA ARG A 11 18.35 -10.10 -16.53
C ARG A 11 19.45 -11.15 -16.57
N PHE A 12 19.04 -12.42 -16.54
CA PHE A 12 19.92 -13.57 -16.57
C PHE A 12 20.80 -13.75 -15.33
N ASP A 13 20.59 -12.97 -14.28
CA ASP A 13 21.23 -13.21 -12.99
C ASP A 13 20.62 -14.45 -12.32
N ARG A 14 21.49 -15.41 -12.01
CA ARG A 14 21.15 -16.69 -11.36
C ARG A 14 21.15 -16.60 -9.84
N ASN A 15 21.70 -15.52 -9.27
CA ASN A 15 21.77 -15.31 -7.83
C ASN A 15 21.31 -13.90 -7.45
N PRO A 16 20.04 -13.55 -7.72
CA PRO A 16 19.53 -12.24 -7.37
C PRO A 16 19.53 -12.00 -5.87
N HIS A 17 19.54 -10.74 -5.48
CA HIS A 17 19.26 -10.41 -4.09
C HIS A 17 17.84 -10.88 -3.75
N LYS A 18 17.64 -11.40 -2.52
CA LYS A 18 16.33 -11.91 -2.09
C LYS A 18 15.19 -10.89 -2.24
N TYR A 19 15.52 -9.61 -2.22
CA TYR A 19 14.58 -8.48 -2.33
C TYR A 19 14.45 -7.89 -3.74
N ASP A 20 15.17 -8.39 -4.74
CA ASP A 20 14.98 -7.91 -6.10
C ASP A 20 13.58 -8.27 -6.62
N ILE A 21 12.94 -7.32 -7.32
CA ILE A 21 11.60 -7.52 -7.90
C ILE A 21 11.68 -7.91 -9.37
N GLY A 22 10.83 -8.86 -9.78
CA GLY A 22 10.80 -9.37 -11.16
C GLY A 22 11.12 -10.85 -11.24
N ILE A 23 11.44 -11.30 -12.45
CA ILE A 23 11.77 -12.69 -12.76
C ILE A 23 13.12 -12.74 -13.49
N PHE A 24 13.62 -13.95 -13.76
CA PHE A 24 14.91 -14.19 -14.43
C PHE A 24 15.06 -13.45 -15.78
N THR A 25 13.96 -13.26 -16.53
CA THR A 25 13.96 -12.49 -17.78
C THR A 25 13.87 -10.97 -17.56
N GLY A 26 13.97 -10.52 -16.32
CA GLY A 26 13.90 -9.13 -15.87
C GLY A 26 12.50 -8.69 -15.43
N LEU A 27 12.35 -7.37 -15.32
CA LEU A 27 11.12 -6.71 -14.88
C LEU A 27 10.16 -6.43 -16.04
N LYS A 28 8.88 -6.82 -15.88
CA LYS A 28 7.82 -6.40 -16.80
C LYS A 28 7.50 -4.92 -16.55
N LYS A 29 7.66 -4.08 -17.58
CA LYS A 29 7.37 -2.64 -17.49
C LYS A 29 5.91 -2.40 -17.10
N GLY A 30 5.67 -1.49 -16.16
CA GLY A 30 4.33 -1.09 -15.73
C GLY A 30 3.66 -1.99 -14.68
N TYR A 31 4.35 -3.02 -14.19
CA TYR A 31 3.86 -3.93 -13.15
C TYR A 31 4.74 -3.92 -11.89
N GLU A 32 5.55 -2.89 -11.73
CA GLU A 32 6.57 -2.83 -10.67
C GLU A 32 5.97 -2.79 -9.27
N ASP A 33 4.87 -2.02 -9.13
CA ASP A 33 4.04 -1.97 -7.93
C ASP A 33 3.46 -3.33 -7.56
N ASN A 34 2.91 -4.04 -8.54
CA ASN A 34 2.34 -5.38 -8.38
C ASN A 34 3.41 -6.39 -7.98
N LEU A 35 4.60 -6.29 -8.56
CA LEU A 35 5.72 -7.16 -8.24
C LEU A 35 6.28 -6.88 -6.84
N PHE A 36 6.32 -5.61 -6.42
CA PHE A 36 6.67 -5.23 -5.06
C PHE A 36 5.71 -5.84 -4.04
N ILE A 37 4.40 -5.71 -4.27
CA ILE A 37 3.36 -6.29 -3.40
C ILE A 37 3.42 -7.82 -3.41
N LYS A 38 3.65 -8.42 -4.58
CA LYS A 38 3.79 -9.87 -4.70
C LYS A 38 4.98 -10.40 -3.90
N LYS A 39 6.12 -9.69 -3.91
CA LYS A 39 7.27 -10.07 -3.08
C LYS A 39 6.93 -9.91 -1.60
N LEU A 40 6.28 -8.82 -1.19
CA LEU A 40 5.86 -8.59 0.19
C LEU A 40 5.03 -9.76 0.76
N PHE A 41 4.15 -10.35 -0.05
CA PHE A 41 3.36 -11.52 0.35
C PHE A 41 4.20 -12.73 0.78
N THR A 42 5.39 -12.89 0.19
CA THR A 42 6.31 -14.00 0.51
C THR A 42 7.20 -13.75 1.72
N LEU A 43 7.25 -12.52 2.24
CA LEU A 43 8.15 -12.12 3.31
C LEU A 43 7.52 -12.31 4.70
N SER A 44 8.37 -12.56 5.68
CA SER A 44 8.00 -12.46 7.09
C SER A 44 7.98 -10.99 7.55
N GLU A 45 7.27 -10.69 8.64
CA GLU A 45 7.18 -9.31 9.16
C GLU A 45 8.54 -8.75 9.60
N GLN A 46 9.43 -9.63 10.05
CA GLN A 46 10.79 -9.29 10.45
C GLN A 46 11.61 -8.72 9.28
N GLU A 47 11.26 -9.11 8.06
CA GLU A 47 11.97 -8.68 6.84
C GLU A 47 11.40 -7.42 6.22
N TYR A 48 10.30 -6.86 6.75
CA TYR A 48 9.69 -5.65 6.20
C TYR A 48 10.63 -4.46 6.21
N THR A 49 11.41 -4.30 7.29
CA THR A 49 12.39 -3.22 7.41
C THR A 49 13.47 -3.33 6.35
N ASP A 50 14.10 -4.50 6.26
CA ASP A 50 15.20 -4.72 5.31
C ASP A 50 14.73 -4.60 3.86
N TYR A 51 13.53 -5.12 3.57
CA TYR A 51 12.93 -5.03 2.25
C TYR A 51 12.62 -3.58 1.84
N TYR A 52 12.03 -2.80 2.75
CA TYR A 52 11.75 -1.39 2.51
C TYR A 52 13.04 -0.58 2.33
N GLN A 53 14.01 -0.76 3.23
CA GLN A 53 15.30 -0.05 3.19
C GLN A 53 16.13 -0.40 1.95
N TYR A 54 16.06 -1.65 1.49
CA TYR A 54 16.72 -2.09 0.26
C TYR A 54 16.25 -1.29 -0.96
N HIS A 55 14.93 -1.13 -1.09
CA HIS A 55 14.36 -0.36 -2.19
C HIS A 55 14.47 1.15 -2.02
N LEU A 56 14.36 1.65 -0.78
CA LEU A 56 14.63 3.05 -0.50
C LEU A 56 16.06 3.42 -0.89
N SER A 57 17.04 2.63 -0.46
CA SER A 57 18.46 2.86 -0.78
C SER A 57 18.72 2.86 -2.29
N TYR A 58 18.10 1.94 -3.03
CA TYR A 58 18.17 1.92 -4.49
C TYR A 58 17.56 3.18 -5.13
N PHE A 59 16.42 3.65 -4.62
CA PHE A 59 15.77 4.85 -5.11
C PHE A 59 16.59 6.11 -4.80
N LEU A 60 17.12 6.24 -3.58
CA LEU A 60 17.96 7.35 -3.15
C LEU A 60 19.29 7.43 -3.93
N GLY A 61 19.81 6.30 -4.42
CA GLY A 61 20.95 6.28 -5.34
C GLY A 61 20.70 7.03 -6.66
N LYS A 62 19.43 7.28 -7.01
CA LYS A 62 19.01 8.06 -8.18
C LYS A 62 18.43 9.41 -7.80
N GLU A 63 17.76 9.49 -6.65
CA GLU A 63 17.07 10.67 -6.12
C GLU A 63 17.45 10.90 -4.65
N PRO A 64 18.61 11.51 -4.37
CA PRO A 64 19.15 11.59 -3.00
C PRO A 64 18.23 12.28 -1.98
N GLN A 65 17.33 13.15 -2.44
CA GLN A 65 16.38 13.90 -1.60
C GLN A 65 14.95 13.36 -1.71
N GLY A 66 14.75 12.21 -2.36
CA GLY A 66 13.43 11.68 -2.68
C GLY A 66 12.82 10.75 -1.62
N GLU A 67 13.37 10.65 -0.41
CA GLU A 67 12.87 9.72 0.62
C GLU A 67 11.36 9.86 0.85
N GLN A 68 10.86 11.10 0.90
CA GLN A 68 9.46 11.38 1.09
C GLN A 68 8.59 11.00 -0.12
N GLU A 69 9.10 11.21 -1.34
CA GLU A 69 8.46 10.76 -2.58
C GLU A 69 8.33 9.23 -2.56
N PHE A 70 9.42 8.54 -2.24
CA PHE A 70 9.44 7.08 -2.15
C PHE A 70 8.43 6.55 -1.14
N PHE A 71 8.44 7.12 0.07
CA PHE A 71 7.47 6.71 1.09
C PHE A 71 6.04 6.95 0.63
N THR A 72 5.74 8.13 0.07
CA THR A 72 4.38 8.48 -0.38
C THR A 72 3.92 7.49 -1.45
N PHE A 73 4.80 7.14 -2.38
CA PHE A 73 4.52 6.16 -3.42
C PHE A 73 4.24 4.76 -2.83
N VAL A 74 5.11 4.26 -1.95
CA VAL A 74 4.93 2.94 -1.29
C VAL A 74 3.64 2.92 -0.47
N TRP A 75 3.35 3.99 0.27
CA TRP A 75 2.13 4.14 1.04
C TRP A 75 0.88 4.05 0.14
N GLN A 76 0.89 4.78 -0.98
CA GLN A 76 -0.22 4.80 -1.92
C GLN A 76 -0.49 3.44 -2.53
N ILE A 77 0.54 2.72 -3.01
CA ILE A 77 0.33 1.40 -3.63
C ILE A 77 -0.22 0.36 -2.63
N VAL A 78 0.21 0.42 -1.36
CA VAL A 78 -0.30 -0.44 -0.29
C VAL A 78 -1.77 -0.12 -0.01
N LEU A 79 -2.10 1.15 0.15
CA LEU A 79 -3.46 1.61 0.43
C LEU A 79 -4.42 1.27 -0.72
N ILE A 80 -4.00 1.50 -1.97
CA ILE A 80 -4.78 1.15 -3.17
C ILE A 80 -5.05 -0.36 -3.19
N ARG A 81 -4.05 -1.19 -2.85
CA ARG A 81 -4.24 -2.64 -2.85
C ARG A 81 -5.16 -3.12 -1.74
N ILE A 82 -5.06 -2.56 -0.54
CA ILE A 82 -5.98 -2.83 0.58
C ILE A 82 -7.42 -2.55 0.13
N ARG A 83 -7.67 -1.34 -0.40
CA ARG A 83 -9.00 -0.95 -0.88
C ARG A 83 -9.51 -1.88 -1.99
N TYR A 84 -8.65 -2.24 -2.93
CA TYR A 84 -9.01 -3.19 -4.00
C TYR A 84 -9.51 -4.51 -3.42
N ILE A 85 -8.81 -5.08 -2.44
CA ILE A 85 -9.19 -6.34 -1.80
C ILE A 85 -10.49 -6.18 -1.00
N GLU A 86 -10.64 -5.11 -0.24
CA GLU A 86 -11.85 -4.82 0.56
C GLU A 86 -13.12 -4.68 -0.31
N THR A 87 -12.98 -4.16 -1.52
CA THR A 87 -14.09 -4.00 -2.48
C THR A 87 -14.32 -5.20 -3.38
N LYS A 88 -13.44 -6.22 -3.32
CA LYS A 88 -13.53 -7.42 -4.14
C LYS A 88 -14.68 -8.30 -3.64
N ASP A 89 -15.37 -8.97 -4.57
CA ASP A 89 -16.47 -9.88 -4.24
C ASP A 89 -16.03 -10.95 -3.23
N PRO A 90 -16.66 -11.06 -2.05
CA PRO A 90 -16.27 -12.04 -1.03
C PRO A 90 -16.52 -13.50 -1.44
N PHE A 91 -17.35 -13.76 -2.45
CA PHE A 91 -17.66 -15.13 -2.90
C PHE A 91 -16.74 -15.63 -4.01
N ASN A 92 -15.65 -14.90 -4.27
CA ASN A 92 -14.68 -15.30 -5.28
C ASN A 92 -13.81 -16.49 -4.81
N SER A 93 -13.34 -17.32 -5.75
CA SER A 93 -12.55 -18.52 -5.45
C SER A 93 -11.17 -18.25 -4.83
N SER A 94 -10.67 -17.02 -4.91
CA SER A 94 -9.40 -16.56 -4.32
C SER A 94 -9.56 -15.87 -2.96
N HIS A 95 -10.77 -15.89 -2.36
CA HIS A 95 -11.07 -15.13 -1.14
C HIS A 95 -10.12 -15.41 0.03
N ALA A 96 -9.75 -16.67 0.26
CA ALA A 96 -8.81 -17.03 1.32
C ALA A 96 -7.43 -16.37 1.13
N THR A 97 -6.89 -16.42 -0.10
CA THR A 97 -5.63 -15.77 -0.45
C THR A 97 -5.73 -14.24 -0.37
N ASP A 98 -6.87 -13.67 -0.75
CA ASP A 98 -7.13 -12.23 -0.62
C ASP A 98 -7.07 -11.80 0.86
N MET A 99 -7.65 -12.59 1.77
CA MET A 99 -7.64 -12.30 3.20
C MET A 99 -6.23 -12.41 3.82
N GLU A 100 -5.43 -13.39 3.40
CA GLU A 100 -4.02 -13.48 3.80
C GLU A 100 -3.21 -12.28 3.30
N LEU A 101 -3.40 -11.89 2.04
CA LEU A 101 -2.74 -10.72 1.46
C LEU A 101 -3.18 -9.43 2.16
N LEU A 102 -4.47 -9.29 2.48
CA LEU A 102 -5.00 -8.16 3.24
C LEU A 102 -4.30 -8.06 4.60
N ALA A 103 -4.23 -9.16 5.36
CA ALA A 103 -3.54 -9.19 6.65
C ALA A 103 -2.06 -8.78 6.53
N LYS A 104 -1.35 -9.31 5.52
CA LYS A 104 0.04 -8.94 5.23
C LYS A 104 0.19 -7.44 4.94
N LEU A 105 -0.67 -6.89 4.10
CA LEU A 105 -0.65 -5.48 3.74
C LEU A 105 -0.99 -4.57 4.91
N THR A 106 -1.98 -4.93 5.72
CA THR A 106 -2.32 -4.19 6.94
C THR A 106 -1.15 -4.19 7.93
N ASN A 107 -0.45 -5.31 8.10
CA ASN A 107 0.72 -5.37 8.98
C ASN A 107 1.91 -4.56 8.41
N PHE A 108 2.12 -4.60 7.10
CA PHE A 108 3.11 -3.74 6.46
C PHE A 108 2.75 -2.25 6.58
N GLN A 109 1.47 -1.90 6.45
CA GLN A 109 1.00 -0.53 6.66
C GLN A 109 1.21 -0.07 8.11
N LYS A 110 0.97 -0.93 9.10
CA LYS A 110 1.32 -0.65 10.51
C LYS A 110 2.81 -0.40 10.68
N TYR A 111 3.65 -1.25 10.08
CA TYR A 111 5.11 -1.04 10.04
C TYR A 111 5.46 0.35 9.48
N LEU A 112 4.87 0.73 8.33
CA LEU A 112 5.11 2.04 7.71
C LEU A 112 4.66 3.22 8.59
N ARG A 113 3.59 3.05 9.39
CA ARG A 113 3.14 4.08 10.35
C ARG A 113 4.11 4.23 11.52
N ILE A 114 4.56 3.11 12.09
CA ILE A 114 5.45 3.09 13.26
C ILE A 114 6.85 3.56 12.87
N GLY A 115 7.35 3.13 11.71
CA GLY A 115 8.67 3.48 11.20
C GLY A 115 8.81 4.94 10.79
N LYS A 116 7.74 5.73 10.78
CA LYS A 116 7.80 7.14 10.40
C LYS A 116 8.30 8.03 11.53
N LYS A 117 9.51 8.56 11.32
CA LYS A 117 9.94 9.91 11.65
C LYS A 117 9.31 10.93 10.67
N GLN A 118 8.04 11.30 10.80
CA GLN A 118 7.48 12.53 10.20
C GLN A 118 6.26 13.01 10.99
N PRO A 119 6.01 14.33 11.05
CA PRO A 119 4.94 14.91 11.84
C PRO A 119 3.57 14.50 11.29
N ALA A 120 2.64 14.22 12.20
CA ALA A 120 1.32 13.63 11.93
C ALA A 120 0.44 14.47 10.97
N ASP A 121 0.80 15.72 10.69
CA ASP A 121 0.05 16.66 9.87
C ASP A 121 0.15 16.38 8.36
N GLU A 122 1.23 15.74 7.90
CA GLU A 122 1.45 15.48 6.48
C GLU A 122 0.73 14.23 5.98
N ILE A 123 0.61 13.20 6.84
CA ILE A 123 -0.22 12.03 6.56
C ILE A 123 -1.68 12.47 6.36
N SER A 124 -2.20 13.35 7.23
CA SER A 124 -3.55 13.91 7.09
C SER A 124 -3.74 14.65 5.75
N ARG A 125 -2.72 15.37 5.26
CA ARG A 125 -2.75 16.06 3.96
C ARG A 125 -2.74 15.09 2.77
N ILE A 126 -1.91 14.05 2.79
CA ILE A 126 -1.88 13.01 1.75
C ILE A 126 -3.23 12.28 1.72
N TYR A 127 -3.79 11.95 2.89
CA TYR A 127 -5.12 11.35 3.01
C TYR A 127 -6.23 12.26 2.47
N LYS A 128 -6.22 13.56 2.80
CA LYS A 128 -7.22 14.53 2.29
C LYS A 128 -7.14 14.75 0.78
N ARG A 129 -5.94 14.67 0.19
CA ARG A 129 -5.71 14.90 -1.25
C ARG A 129 -6.04 13.67 -2.12
N SER A 130 -6.17 12.49 -1.51
CA SER A 130 -6.52 11.23 -2.19
C SER A 130 -8.05 10.98 -2.25
N ASN A 131 -8.85 12.00 -1.90
CA ASN A 131 -10.32 12.12 -1.88
C ASN A 131 -11.12 11.46 -0.73
N LEU A 132 -12.18 12.19 -0.35
CA LEU A 132 -13.25 11.99 0.64
C LEU A 132 -13.27 10.65 1.44
N VAL A 133 -13.23 10.83 2.77
CA VAL A 133 -13.86 10.02 3.83
C VAL A 133 -13.44 8.54 3.94
N CYS A 134 -12.62 8.26 4.95
CA CYS A 134 -13.04 7.45 6.10
C CYS A 134 -12.30 8.00 7.33
N PHE A 135 -13.04 8.62 8.25
CA PHE A 135 -12.58 8.99 9.58
C PHE A 135 -12.31 7.68 10.35
N PHE A 136 -11.05 7.34 10.60
CA PHE A 136 -10.72 6.56 11.80
C PHE A 136 -10.48 7.59 12.89
N SER A 137 -11.56 7.98 13.57
CA SER A 137 -11.42 8.61 14.89
C SER A 137 -11.11 7.49 15.86
N ASP A 138 -9.97 7.57 16.53
CA ASP A 138 -9.72 6.78 17.72
C ASP A 138 -10.87 7.02 18.71
N ALA A 139 -11.59 5.96 19.04
CA ALA A 139 -12.49 5.91 20.17
C ALA A 139 -12.12 4.68 20.99
N SER A 140 -11.26 4.90 22.00
CA SER A 140 -11.28 4.11 23.22
C SER A 140 -12.65 4.24 23.85
N SER A 141 -13.58 3.35 23.48
CA SER A 141 -14.71 2.98 24.33
C SER A 141 -15.47 1.81 23.69
N LEU A 142 -15.41 0.70 24.41
CA LEU A 142 -16.37 -0.39 24.46
C LEU A 142 -17.73 -0.06 23.82
N LEU A 143 -18.14 -0.84 22.81
CA LEU A 143 -19.39 -1.63 22.81
C LEU A 143 -19.63 -2.28 21.44
N PHE A 144 -20.15 -3.50 21.51
CA PHE A 144 -20.60 -4.39 20.43
C PHE A 144 -21.57 -3.74 19.43
N HIS A 145 -21.32 -3.94 18.12
CA HIS A 145 -22.21 -4.50 17.07
C HIS A 145 -21.82 -4.01 15.65
N PRO A 146 -22.08 -4.80 14.58
CA PRO A 146 -21.54 -4.57 13.24
C PRO A 146 -22.46 -3.63 12.43
N PRO A 147 -21.97 -2.95 11.38
CA PRO A 147 -22.88 -2.38 10.39
C PRO A 147 -22.85 -3.16 9.08
N CYS A 148 -24.06 -3.51 8.68
CA CYS A 148 -24.47 -4.04 7.42
C CYS A 148 -24.19 -3.09 6.24
N ALA A 149 -24.05 -3.73 5.08
CA ALA A 149 -24.50 -3.37 3.74
C ALA A 149 -25.17 -2.00 3.49
N PHE A 150 -24.69 -1.35 2.42
CA PHE A 150 -25.44 -0.70 1.33
C PHE A 150 -26.62 0.24 1.70
N TRP A 151 -26.53 1.49 1.24
CA TRP A 151 -27.40 2.08 0.21
C TRP A 151 -26.84 3.48 -0.11
N CYS A 152 -26.38 3.67 -1.35
CA CYS A 152 -26.13 4.99 -1.93
C CYS A 152 -27.23 5.17 -2.99
N LEU A 153 -28.19 6.05 -2.71
CA LEU A 153 -29.13 6.51 -3.72
C LEU A 153 -28.90 8.01 -3.99
N SER A 154 -28.75 8.25 -5.29
CA SER A 154 -28.67 9.48 -6.06
C SER A 154 -29.55 10.67 -5.64
N VAL A 155 -28.98 11.87 -5.92
CA VAL A 155 -29.62 13.05 -6.57
C VAL A 155 -30.71 13.77 -5.77
N GLU A 156 -30.51 15.05 -5.41
CA GLU A 156 -30.93 16.23 -6.18
C GLU A 156 -30.78 17.54 -5.38
N MET A 157 -30.91 18.64 -6.12
CA MET A 157 -30.76 20.06 -5.79
C MET A 157 -31.57 20.57 -4.57
N GLY A 158 -31.12 21.69 -3.98
CA GLY A 158 -32.04 22.60 -3.30
C GLY A 158 -31.46 23.43 -2.16
N TRP A 159 -31.41 24.74 -2.36
CA TRP A 159 -31.24 25.74 -1.30
C TRP A 159 -32.33 25.62 -0.23
N CYS A 160 -32.01 25.88 1.04
CA CYS A 160 -32.92 26.64 1.89
C CYS A 160 -32.19 27.38 3.01
N VAL A 161 -32.39 28.69 3.00
CA VAL A 161 -32.18 29.64 4.10
C VAL A 161 -33.23 29.38 5.18
N LYS A 162 -32.83 29.54 6.45
CA LYS A 162 -33.65 30.23 7.46
C LYS A 162 -32.76 30.86 8.51
#